data_AF-A0A535A5B1-F1
#
_entry.id   AF-A0A535A5B1-F1
#
_cell.length_a   1.000
_cell.length_b   1.000
_cell.length_c   1.000
_cell.angle_alpha   90.00
_cell.angle_beta   90.00
_cell.angle_gamma   90.00
#
_symmetry.space_group_name_H-M   'P 1'
#
loop_
_entity.id
_entity.type
_entity.pdbx_description
1 polymer ?
#
loop_
_entity_poly.entity_id
_entity_poly.type
_entity_poly.pdbx_seq_one_letter_code
_entity_poly.pdbx_strand_id
1 'polypeptide(L)'
;MDADVVERALLGEIDRLADAGPTDEELERVRNLHAASVESSLERIGERADRLSMYTCLFDEPERINAEVTRFVSVDGERVRAAMAATLRPDNRLVMTYLPAEQAEGAA
;
A
#
# COMPACT_ATOMS: atom_id res chain seq x y z
N MET A 1 -18.58 15.93 -4.01
CA MET A 1 -18.49 15.73 -2.55
C MET A 1 -17.59 16.81 -2.00
N ASP A 2 -17.92 17.35 -0.83
CA ASP A 2 -17.06 18.27 -0.11
C ASP A 2 -15.75 17.56 0.29
N ALA A 3 -14.60 18.18 0.00
CA ALA A 3 -13.28 17.62 0.28
C ALA A 3 -13.08 17.34 1.77
N ASP A 4 -13.60 18.22 2.63
CA ASP A 4 -13.46 18.10 4.08
C ASP A 4 -14.23 16.89 4.61
N VAL A 5 -15.36 16.55 3.98
CA VAL A 5 -16.15 15.36 4.34
C VAL A 5 -15.39 14.09 3.98
N VAL A 6 -14.76 14.05 2.80
CA VAL A 6 -13.97 12.89 2.35
C VAL A 6 -12.73 12.73 3.23
N GLU A 7 -12.03 13.82 3.53
CA GLU A 7 -10.87 13.81 4.40
C GLU A 7 -11.21 13.22 5.77
N ARG A 8 -12.24 13.74 6.44
CA ARG A 8 -12.65 13.23 7.76
C ARG A 8 -13.03 11.76 7.73
N ALA A 9 -13.74 11.31 6.71
CA ALA A 9 -14.14 9.91 6.58
C ALA A 9 -12.93 8.98 6.39
N LEU A 10 -11.98 9.37 5.53
CA LEU A 10 -10.76 8.60 5.30
C LEU A 10 -9.90 8.53 6.57
N LEU A 11 -9.72 9.66 7.25
CA LEU A 11 -8.92 9.72 8.48
C LEU A 11 -9.55 8.86 9.59
N GLY A 12 -10.89 8.84 9.71
CA GLY A 12 -11.58 7.98 10.66
C GLY A 12 -11.27 6.49 10.45
N GLU A 13 -11.12 6.03 9.20
CA GLU A 13 -10.72 4.64 8.94
C GLU A 13 -9.23 4.39 9.17
N ILE A 14 -8.37 5.35 8.86
CA ILE A 14 -6.94 5.25 9.17
C ILE A 14 -6.75 5.13 10.69
N ASP A 15 -7.46 5.94 11.48
CA ASP A 15 -7.40 5.91 12.94
C ASP A 15 -7.93 4.56 13.47
N ARG A 16 -9.04 4.03 12.92
CA ARG A 16 -9.55 2.69 13.28
C ARG A 16 -8.50 1.59 13.00
N LEU A 17 -7.82 1.65 11.86
CA LEU A 17 -6.76 0.69 11.51
C LEU A 17 -5.53 0.84 12.40
N ALA A 18 -5.17 2.07 12.79
CA ALA A 18 -4.08 2.32 13.73
C ALA A 18 -4.38 1.71 15.11
N ASP A 19 -5.63 1.82 15.58
CA ASP A 19 -6.04 1.36 16.90
C ASP A 19 -6.31 -0.16 16.96
N ALA A 20 -7.13 -0.67 16.04
CA ALA A 20 -7.62 -2.05 16.09
C ALA A 20 -6.84 -3.00 15.16
N GLY A 21 -6.15 -2.47 14.16
CA GLY A 21 -5.59 -3.25 13.06
C GLY A 21 -6.66 -3.84 12.13
N PRO A 22 -6.22 -4.58 11.09
CA PRO A 22 -7.11 -5.33 10.21
C PRO A 22 -7.62 -6.60 10.89
N THR A 23 -8.70 -7.16 10.36
CA THR A 23 -9.19 -8.48 10.77
C THR A 23 -8.36 -9.61 10.15
N ASP A 24 -8.46 -10.82 10.70
CA ASP A 24 -7.77 -12.00 10.16
C ASP A 24 -8.22 -12.33 8.73
N GLU A 25 -9.51 -12.18 8.44
CA GLU A 25 -10.08 -12.37 7.10
C GLU A 25 -9.52 -11.35 6.10
N GLU A 26 -9.40 -10.07 6.51
CA GLU A 26 -8.79 -9.03 5.69
C GLU A 26 -7.32 -9.35 5.39
N LEU A 27 -6.56 -9.80 6.39
CA LEU A 27 -5.16 -10.20 6.24
C LEU A 27 -4.99 -11.40 5.31
N GLU A 28 -5.82 -12.43 5.45
CA GLU A 28 -5.79 -13.60 4.57
C GLU A 28 -6.12 -13.20 3.14
N ARG A 29 -7.17 -12.39 2.94
CA ARG A 29 -7.54 -11.88 1.62
C ARG A 29 -6.39 -11.10 0.98
N VAL A 30 -5.72 -10.21 1.72
CA VAL A 30 -4.58 -9.43 1.21
C VAL A 30 -3.41 -10.35 0.83
N ARG A 31 -3.07 -11.34 1.66
CA ARG A 31 -2.01 -12.32 1.33
C ARG A 31 -2.31 -13.06 0.03
N ASN A 32 -3.54 -13.54 -0.13
CA ASN A 32 -3.96 -14.27 -1.32
C ASN A 32 -3.92 -13.40 -2.59
N LEU A 33 -4.46 -12.18 -2.51
CA LEU A 33 -4.44 -11.24 -3.63
C LEU A 33 -3.01 -10.83 -4.02
N HIS A 34 -2.15 -10.58 -3.03
CA HIS A 34 -0.76 -10.23 -3.30
C HIS A 34 0.01 -11.38 -3.95
N ALA A 35 -0.10 -12.60 -3.41
CA ALA A 35 0.55 -13.77 -3.98
C ALA A 35 0.10 -14.02 -5.43
N ALA A 36 -1.21 -13.99 -5.70
CA ALA A 36 -1.74 -14.16 -7.06
C ALA A 36 -1.26 -13.05 -8.02
N SER A 37 -1.22 -11.80 -7.56
CA SER A 37 -0.72 -10.67 -8.35
C SER A 37 0.77 -10.83 -8.68
N VAL A 38 1.58 -11.28 -7.73
CA VAL A 38 3.00 -11.52 -7.97
C VAL A 38 3.20 -12.65 -8.97
N GLU A 39 2.55 -13.80 -8.79
CA GLU A 39 2.67 -14.92 -9.74
C GLU A 39 2.31 -14.50 -11.16
N SER A 40 1.17 -13.83 -11.34
CA SER A 40 0.74 -13.34 -12.66
C SER A 40 1.73 -12.32 -13.24
N SER A 41 2.30 -11.44 -12.41
CA SER A 41 3.30 -10.47 -12.88
C SER A 41 4.57 -11.14 -13.41
N LEU A 42 5.01 -12.21 -12.74
CA LEU A 42 6.22 -12.95 -13.09
C LEU A 42 6.07 -13.80 -14.35
N GLU A 43 4.88 -13.92 -14.95
CA GLU A 43 4.75 -14.52 -16.29
C GLU A 43 5.45 -13.69 -17.38
N ARG A 44 5.58 -12.38 -17.16
CA ARG A 44 6.23 -11.46 -18.10
C ARG A 44 7.73 -11.45 -17.88
N ILE A 45 8.50 -11.68 -18.96
CA ILE A 45 9.98 -11.64 -18.93
C ILE A 45 10.49 -10.26 -18.46
N GLY A 46 9.85 -9.17 -18.89
CA GLY A 46 10.19 -7.82 -18.46
C GLY A 46 10.10 -7.63 -16.94
N GLU A 47 9.04 -8.14 -16.31
CA GLU A 47 8.88 -8.08 -14.85
C GLU A 47 10.02 -8.79 -14.13
N ARG A 48 10.42 -9.96 -14.62
CA ARG A 48 11.53 -10.73 -14.03
C ARG A 48 12.82 -9.93 -14.11
N ALA A 49 13.11 -9.33 -15.26
CA ALA A 49 14.30 -8.52 -15.48
C ALA A 49 14.32 -7.29 -14.55
N ASP A 50 13.20 -6.57 -14.46
CA ASP A 50 13.07 -5.38 -13.61
C ASP A 50 13.25 -5.73 -12.13
N ARG A 51 12.63 -6.81 -11.64
CA ARG A 51 12.78 -7.25 -10.25
C ARG A 51 14.19 -7.73 -9.94
N LEU A 52 14.80 -8.50 -10.83
CA LEU A 52 16.19 -8.95 -10.65
C LEU A 52 17.14 -7.74 -10.56
N SER A 53 16.95 -6.75 -11.43
CA SER A 53 17.71 -5.50 -11.42
C SER A 53 17.48 -4.72 -10.11
N MET A 54 16.23 -4.53 -9.70
CA MET A 54 15.86 -3.83 -8.47
C MET A 54 16.44 -4.52 -7.24
N TYR A 55 16.30 -5.85 -7.13
CA TYR A 55 16.81 -6.58 -5.97
C TYR A 55 18.33 -6.56 -5.88
N THR A 56 19.02 -6.61 -7.02
CA THR A 56 20.47 -6.43 -7.07
C THR A 56 20.84 -5.02 -6.61
N CYS A 57 20.22 -3.98 -7.18
CA CYS A 57 20.62 -2.59 -6.93
C CYS A 57 20.27 -2.08 -5.52
N LEU A 58 19.17 -2.53 -4.94
CA LEU A 58 18.68 -2.02 -3.65
C LEU A 58 19.08 -2.89 -2.46
N PHE A 59 19.35 -4.18 -2.68
CA PHE A 59 19.58 -5.14 -1.60
C PHE A 59 20.81 -6.02 -1.79
N ASP A 60 21.53 -5.93 -2.92
CA ASP A 60 22.64 -6.83 -3.27
C ASP A 60 22.24 -8.33 -3.25
N GLU A 61 20.94 -8.63 -3.46
CA GLU A 61 20.35 -9.98 -3.31
C GLU A 61 19.43 -10.33 -4.51
N PRO A 62 19.97 -10.56 -5.73
CA PRO A 62 19.16 -10.88 -6.91
C PRO A 62 18.21 -12.09 -6.72
N GLU A 63 18.65 -13.10 -5.98
CA GLU A 63 17.93 -14.33 -5.68
C GLU A 63 16.65 -14.12 -4.85
N ARG A 64 16.49 -12.94 -4.25
CA ARG A 64 15.32 -12.57 -3.45
C ARG A 64 14.00 -12.66 -4.22
N ILE A 65 14.04 -12.57 -5.56
CA ILE A 65 12.88 -12.83 -6.42
C ILE A 65 12.19 -14.17 -6.13
N ASN A 66 12.94 -15.18 -5.67
CA ASN A 66 12.40 -16.52 -5.40
C ASN A 66 11.78 -16.67 -4.01
N ALA A 67 12.08 -15.75 -3.08
CA ALA A 67 11.68 -15.86 -1.68
C ALA A 67 10.77 -14.71 -1.21
N GLU A 68 10.66 -13.61 -1.95
CA GLU A 68 9.96 -12.42 -1.48
C GLU A 68 8.47 -12.66 -1.23
N VAL A 69 7.79 -13.45 -2.06
CA VAL A 69 6.38 -13.79 -1.82
C VAL A 69 6.21 -14.55 -0.52
N THR A 70 7.04 -15.57 -0.30
CA THR A 70 7.05 -16.37 0.94
C THR A 70 7.32 -15.48 2.15
N ARG A 71 8.28 -14.55 2.04
CA ARG A 71 8.58 -13.57 3.08
C ARG A 71 7.37 -12.67 3.37
N PHE A 72 6.69 -12.17 2.35
CA PHE A 72 5.51 -11.32 2.51
C PHE A 72 4.35 -12.05 3.21
N VAL A 73 4.02 -13.28 2.77
CA VAL A 73 2.89 -14.03 3.36
C VAL A 73 3.18 -14.58 4.75
N SER A 74 4.44 -14.62 5.18
CA SER A 74 4.84 -15.00 6.54
C SER A 74 4.55 -13.93 7.60
N VAL A 75 4.17 -12.72 7.19
CA VAL A 75 3.84 -11.63 8.12
C VAL A 75 2.51 -11.94 8.83
N ASP A 76 2.58 -12.02 10.16
CA ASP A 76 1.42 -12.21 11.04
C ASP A 76 0.67 -10.90 11.34
N GLY A 77 -0.53 -11.03 11.88
CA GLY A 77 -1.40 -9.89 12.18
C GLY A 77 -0.87 -8.98 13.30
N GLU A 78 -0.09 -9.51 14.24
CA GLU A 78 0.49 -8.73 15.33
C GLU A 78 1.54 -7.75 14.79
N ARG A 79 2.42 -8.21 13.90
CA ARG A 79 3.40 -7.37 13.21
C ARG A 79 2.74 -6.30 12.35
N VAL A 80 1.64 -6.64 11.66
CA VAL A 80 0.87 -5.65 10.90
C VAL A 80 0.29 -4.59 11.83
N ARG A 81 -0.35 -4.99 12.93
CA ARG A 81 -0.91 -4.05 13.91
C ARG A 81 0.15 -3.14 14.51
N ALA A 82 1.29 -3.70 14.91
CA ALA A 82 2.41 -2.93 15.44
C ALA A 82 2.94 -1.89 14.42
N ALA A 83 3.10 -2.30 13.16
CA ALA A 83 3.53 -1.40 12.09
C ALA A 83 2.50 -0.28 11.81
N MET A 84 1.21 -0.61 11.82
CA MET A 84 0.13 0.37 11.66
C MET A 84 0.13 1.38 12.79
N ALA A 85 0.13 0.96 14.05
CA ALA A 85 0.16 1.85 15.21
C ALA A 85 1.40 2.76 15.23
N ALA A 86 2.56 2.26 14.79
CA ALA A 86 3.79 3.04 14.73
C ALA A 86 3.80 4.08 13.59
N THR A 87 3.10 3.80 12.48
CA THR A 87 3.21 4.58 11.25
C THR A 87 2.02 5.50 11.02
N LEU A 88 0.80 5.02 11.27
CA LEU A 88 -0.46 5.73 11.03
C LEU A 88 -0.77 6.69 12.19
N ARG A 89 0.09 7.69 12.37
CA ARG A 89 -0.03 8.68 13.45
C ARG A 89 -0.45 10.04 12.89
N PRO A 90 -1.27 10.84 13.63
CA PRO A 90 -1.67 12.17 13.16
C PRO A 90 -0.50 13.12 12.88
N ASP A 91 0.62 12.96 13.57
CA ASP A 91 1.86 13.73 13.36
C ASP A 91 2.72 13.21 12.19
N ASN A 92 2.34 12.09 11.57
CA ASN A 92 3.04 11.44 10.47
C ASN A 92 2.20 11.45 9.17
N ARG A 93 1.40 12.49 8.93
CA ARG A 93 0.56 12.61 7.72
C ARG A 93 0.69 13.95 7.02
N LEU A 94 0.59 13.93 5.69
CA LEU A 94 0.45 15.09 4.81
C LEU A 94 -0.90 14.99 4.10
N VAL A 95 -1.69 16.06 4.14
CA VAL A 95 -2.96 16.15 3.41
C VAL A 95 -2.79 17.15 2.26
N MET A 96 -3.13 16.72 1.05
CA MET A 96 -3.09 17.55 -0.16
C MET A 96 -4.41 17.41 -0.92
N THR A 97 -5.14 18.50 -1.02
CA THR A 97 -6.42 18.56 -1.73
C THR A 97 -6.23 19.20 -3.08
N TYR A 98 -6.54 18.45 -4.15
CA TYR A 98 -6.55 18.99 -5.51
C TYR A 98 -7.97 19.47 -5.85
N LEU A 99 -8.11 20.77 -6.12
CA LEU A 99 -9.37 21.37 -6.53
C LEU A 99 -9.41 21.51 -8.05
N PRO A 100 -10.54 21.22 -8.71
CA PRO A 100 -10.71 21.58 -10.11
C PRO A 100 -10.45 23.07 -10.30
N ALA A 101 -9.78 23.43 -11.40
CA ALA A 101 -9.71 24.83 -11.79
C ALA A 101 -11.13 25.37 -11.99
N GLU A 102 -11.41 26.57 -11.49
CA GLU A 102 -12.62 27.29 -11.90
C GLU A 102 -12.56 27.44 -13.43
N GLN A 103 -13.56 26.89 -14.13
CA GLN A 103 -13.72 27.20 -15.55
C GLN A 103 -13.91 28.71 -15.62
N ALA A 104 -12.98 29.42 -16.27
CA ALA A 104 -13.19 30.82 -16.58
C ALA A 104 -14.44 30.94 -17.46
N GLU A 105 -15.59 31.23 -16.84
CA GLU A 105 -16.75 31.73 -17.54
C GLU A 105 -16.37 33.08 -18.14
N GLY A 106 -16.17 33.11 -19.45
CA GLY A 106 -16.02 34.33 -20.22
C GLY A 106 -14.63 34.57 -20.79
N ALA A 107 -14.25 33.81 -21.81
CA ALA A 107 -13.51 34.37 -22.94
C ALA A 107 -14.47 34.40 -24.13
N ALA A 108 -15.34 35.43 -24.12
CA ALA A 108 -16.05 35.90 -25.31
C ALA A 108 -15.09 36.68 -26.22
#